data_AF-A0A7S0ZW90-F1
#
_entry.id   AF-A0A7S0ZW90-F1
#
_cell.length_a   1.000
_cell.length_b   1.000
_cell.length_c   1.000
_cell.angle_alpha   90.00
_cell.angle_beta   90.00
_cell.angle_gamma   90.00
#
_symmetry.space_group_name_H-M   'P 1'
#
loop_
_entity.id
_entity.type
_entity.pdbx_description
1 polymer ?
#
loop_
_entity_poly.entity_id
_entity_poly.type
_entity_poly.pdbx_seq_one_letter_code
_entity_poly.pdbx_strand_id
1 'polypeptide(L)'
;SAAAGSCLKCSHVDRLLSSGLRESMMDVPPPTPWPRNETGFLVCSHVTLFVAALWFFKTLLYRDYEVKEHHIQFLFAATFTASVSMFELVLASLAGALEPRLRSAAWKFDHWVLIMLVYGLLPACFTWTTVRTVLAKSKRFATFCICVVVPSFWQVIIFSGQLIHIDKHDLSSDLLMARIGVLGITVVATLSGFGAVNFPFRSVHSLLTPVSQQQVADIEERLMGTLKLIASK
;
A
#
# COMPACT_ATOMS: atom_id res chain seq x y z
N SER A 1 -7.80 51.00 -2.04
CA SER A 1 -8.40 49.80 -1.41
C SER A 1 -8.99 48.93 -2.50
N ALA A 2 -8.30 47.86 -2.93
CA ALA A 2 -8.71 47.09 -4.13
C ALA A 2 -8.43 45.57 -4.05
N ALA A 3 -7.36 45.14 -3.36
CA ALA A 3 -6.94 43.73 -3.35
C ALA A 3 -7.94 42.76 -2.67
N ALA A 4 -8.76 43.23 -1.72
CA ALA A 4 -9.67 42.38 -0.96
C ALA A 4 -10.85 41.81 -1.79
N GLY A 5 -11.28 42.52 -2.85
CA GLY A 5 -12.46 42.14 -3.63
C GLY A 5 -12.28 40.86 -4.45
N SER A 6 -11.07 40.61 -4.96
CA SER A 6 -10.78 39.44 -5.81
C SER A 6 -10.81 38.12 -5.03
N CYS A 7 -10.43 38.14 -3.75
CA CYS A 7 -10.34 36.93 -2.92
C CYS A 7 -11.73 36.35 -2.59
N LEU A 8 -12.71 37.21 -2.29
CA LEU A 8 -14.12 36.79 -2.13
C LEU A 8 -14.68 36.19 -3.43
N LYS A 9 -14.29 36.72 -4.58
CA LYS A 9 -14.74 36.23 -5.90
C LYS A 9 -14.31 34.78 -6.12
N CYS A 10 -13.05 34.43 -5.84
CA CYS A 10 -12.58 33.03 -5.89
C CYS A 10 -13.37 32.13 -4.93
N SER A 11 -13.44 32.48 -3.64
CA SER A 11 -14.11 31.63 -2.63
C SER A 11 -15.60 31.39 -2.90
N HIS A 12 -16.25 32.27 -3.69
CA HIS A 12 -17.62 32.07 -4.13
C HIS A 12 -17.72 31.21 -5.41
N VAL A 13 -16.76 31.33 -6.34
CA VAL A 13 -16.68 30.47 -7.54
C VAL A 13 -16.32 29.03 -7.17
N ASP A 14 -15.34 28.81 -6.28
CA ASP A 14 -15.02 27.46 -5.76
C ASP A 14 -16.23 26.82 -5.08
N ARG A 15 -17.03 27.60 -4.34
CA ARG A 15 -18.25 27.11 -3.69
C ARG A 15 -19.32 26.69 -4.69
N LEU A 16 -19.49 27.45 -5.78
CA LEU A 16 -20.44 27.13 -6.86
C LEU A 16 -19.96 25.94 -7.71
N LEU A 17 -18.64 25.81 -7.93
CA LEU A 17 -18.07 24.64 -8.59
C LEU A 17 -18.24 23.38 -7.72
N SER A 18 -18.01 23.52 -6.41
CA SER A 18 -18.19 22.45 -5.41
C SER A 18 -19.66 22.03 -5.27
N SER A 19 -20.62 22.97 -5.31
CA SER A 19 -22.05 22.63 -5.31
C SER A 19 -22.49 21.97 -6.61
N GLY A 20 -22.09 22.50 -7.78
CA GLY A 20 -22.43 21.92 -9.08
C GLY A 20 -21.87 20.51 -9.28
N LEU A 21 -20.64 20.24 -8.81
CA LEU A 21 -20.07 18.90 -8.75
C LEU A 21 -20.81 17.98 -7.77
N ARG A 22 -21.28 18.52 -6.64
CA ARG A 22 -22.01 17.76 -5.61
C ARG A 22 -23.42 17.39 -6.06
N GLU A 23 -24.12 18.26 -6.78
CA GLU A 23 -25.43 17.97 -7.38
C GLU A 23 -25.28 16.96 -8.53
N SER A 24 -24.31 17.15 -9.43
CA SER A 24 -23.97 16.18 -10.49
C SER A 24 -23.52 14.80 -9.96
N MET A 25 -23.25 14.66 -8.66
CA MET A 25 -22.89 13.41 -7.99
C MET A 25 -24.04 12.82 -7.14
N MET A 26 -25.19 13.50 -7.03
CA MET A 26 -26.35 13.05 -6.23
C MET A 26 -27.66 12.90 -7.01
N ASP A 27 -27.68 13.09 -8.33
CA ASP A 27 -28.74 12.57 -9.20
C ASP A 27 -28.67 11.03 -9.27
N VAL A 28 -29.18 10.40 -8.21
CA VAL A 28 -29.34 8.95 -8.07
C VAL A 28 -30.79 8.61 -8.41
N PRO A 29 -31.08 8.05 -9.60
CA PRO A 29 -32.45 7.77 -10.02
C PRO A 29 -33.18 6.77 -9.09
N PRO A 30 -34.51 6.58 -9.22
CA PRO A 30 -35.24 5.53 -8.50
C PRO A 30 -34.58 4.14 -8.71
N PRO A 31 -34.73 3.22 -7.74
CA PRO A 31 -34.04 1.92 -7.78
C PRO A 31 -34.66 0.98 -8.82
N THR A 32 -34.09 0.96 -10.02
CA THR A 32 -34.32 -0.09 -11.02
C THR A 32 -33.57 -1.38 -10.64
N PRO A 33 -34.11 -2.57 -10.94
CA PRO A 33 -33.40 -3.83 -10.74
C PRO A 33 -32.21 -3.95 -11.72
N TRP A 34 -31.06 -4.36 -11.20
CA TRP A 34 -29.76 -4.33 -11.88
C TRP A 34 -29.72 -5.15 -13.19
N PRO A 35 -29.12 -4.62 -14.28
CA PRO A 35 -28.76 -5.42 -15.45
C PRO A 35 -27.67 -6.44 -15.07
N ARG A 36 -28.08 -7.71 -14.99
CA ARG A 36 -27.32 -8.80 -14.36
C ARG A 36 -25.93 -9.05 -14.98
N ASN A 37 -25.73 -8.63 -16.23
CA ASN A 37 -24.51 -8.77 -17.02
C ASN A 37 -23.39 -7.82 -16.60
N GLU A 38 -23.70 -6.58 -16.20
CA GLU A 38 -22.67 -5.55 -15.96
C GLU A 38 -22.00 -5.74 -14.60
N THR A 39 -22.80 -5.98 -13.55
CA THR A 39 -22.32 -6.45 -12.26
C THR A 39 -21.59 -7.79 -12.40
N GLY A 40 -22.07 -8.66 -13.29
CA GLY A 40 -21.42 -9.93 -13.61
C GLY A 40 -20.01 -9.75 -14.19
N PHE A 41 -19.83 -8.85 -15.16
CA PHE A 41 -18.53 -8.55 -15.75
C PHE A 41 -17.56 -7.98 -14.72
N LEU A 42 -17.96 -6.96 -13.95
CA LEU A 42 -17.07 -6.31 -12.98
C LEU A 42 -16.68 -7.25 -11.82
N VAL A 43 -17.61 -8.06 -11.30
CA VAL A 43 -17.28 -9.05 -10.27
C VAL A 43 -16.38 -10.15 -10.86
N CYS A 44 -16.56 -10.53 -12.13
CA CYS A 44 -15.72 -11.53 -12.78
C CYS A 44 -14.29 -11.00 -13.05
N SER A 45 -14.11 -9.73 -13.46
CA SER A 45 -12.78 -9.14 -13.61
C SER A 45 -12.06 -9.07 -12.26
N HIS A 46 -12.73 -8.60 -11.21
CA HIS A 46 -12.20 -8.58 -9.84
C HIS A 46 -11.76 -9.97 -9.34
N VAL A 47 -12.62 -10.98 -9.51
CA VAL A 47 -12.32 -12.36 -9.06
C VAL A 47 -11.23 -12.99 -9.90
N THR A 48 -11.21 -12.79 -11.22
CA THR A 48 -10.15 -13.33 -12.09
C THR A 48 -8.81 -12.65 -11.84
N LEU A 49 -8.77 -11.33 -11.59
CA LEU A 49 -7.56 -10.62 -11.17
C LEU A 49 -7.05 -11.08 -9.80
N PHE A 50 -7.93 -11.29 -8.82
CA PHE A 50 -7.56 -11.83 -7.50
C PHE A 50 -6.99 -13.24 -7.60
N VAL A 51 -7.61 -14.13 -8.39
CA VAL A 51 -7.12 -15.49 -8.64
C VAL A 51 -5.81 -15.47 -9.43
N ALA A 52 -5.68 -14.62 -10.45
CA ALA A 52 -4.46 -14.47 -11.25
C ALA A 52 -3.29 -13.92 -10.43
N ALA A 53 -3.52 -12.95 -9.54
CA ALA A 53 -2.51 -12.43 -8.62
C ALA A 53 -2.03 -13.51 -7.64
N LEU A 54 -2.96 -14.23 -7.00
CA LEU A 54 -2.61 -15.37 -6.13
C LEU A 54 -1.82 -16.45 -6.87
N TRP A 55 -2.21 -16.77 -8.11
CA TRP A 55 -1.52 -17.74 -8.95
C TRP A 55 -0.12 -17.25 -9.35
N PHE A 56 0.03 -15.98 -9.74
CA PHE A 56 1.30 -15.35 -10.09
C PHE A 56 2.29 -15.36 -8.93
N PHE A 57 1.89 -14.94 -7.72
CA PHE A 57 2.79 -14.94 -6.56
C PHE A 57 3.11 -16.35 -6.04
N LYS A 58 2.21 -17.31 -6.21
CA LYS A 58 2.48 -18.72 -5.90
C LYS A 58 3.44 -19.37 -6.90
N THR A 59 3.42 -18.94 -8.17
CA THR A 59 4.10 -19.64 -9.28
C THR A 59 5.43 -19.00 -9.69
N LEU A 60 5.54 -17.67 -9.72
CA LEU A 60 6.79 -16.96 -10.03
C LEU A 60 7.56 -16.56 -8.77
N LEU A 61 6.96 -15.79 -7.87
CA LEU A 61 7.73 -15.10 -6.82
C LEU A 61 8.24 -16.02 -5.70
N TYR A 62 7.44 -17.01 -5.29
CA TYR A 62 7.77 -17.91 -4.17
C TYR A 62 8.34 -19.28 -4.59
N ARG A 63 8.63 -19.48 -5.88
CA ARG A 63 9.16 -20.75 -6.39
C ARG A 63 10.54 -21.08 -5.78
N ASP A 64 11.40 -20.07 -5.72
CA ASP A 64 12.80 -20.16 -5.31
C ASP A 64 13.08 -19.40 -3.99
N TYR A 65 12.06 -19.12 -3.18
CA TYR A 65 12.18 -18.38 -1.91
C TYR A 65 12.35 -19.34 -0.72
N GLU A 66 13.52 -19.31 -0.06
CA GLU A 66 13.88 -20.26 1.00
C GLU A 66 13.04 -20.13 2.27
N VAL A 67 12.54 -18.93 2.60
CA VAL A 67 11.82 -18.64 3.87
C VAL A 67 10.30 -18.60 3.65
N LYS A 68 9.64 -19.77 3.74
CA LYS A 68 8.21 -19.95 3.42
C LYS A 68 7.22 -19.56 4.54
N GLU A 69 7.36 -18.37 5.12
CA GLU A 69 6.37 -17.80 6.05
C GLU A 69 5.14 -17.27 5.29
N HIS A 70 4.05 -18.06 5.31
CA HIS A 70 2.85 -17.85 4.48
C HIS A 70 2.18 -16.48 4.67
N HIS A 71 2.32 -15.86 5.86
CA HIS A 71 1.77 -14.54 6.16
C HIS A 71 2.35 -13.43 5.27
N ILE A 72 3.64 -13.51 4.92
CA ILE A 72 4.32 -12.52 4.08
C ILE A 72 3.86 -12.66 2.62
N GLN A 73 3.70 -13.90 2.15
CA GLN A 73 3.16 -14.21 0.83
C GLN A 73 1.72 -13.68 0.67
N PHE A 74 0.86 -13.91 1.67
CA PHE A 74 -0.52 -13.43 1.66
C PHE A 74 -0.59 -11.89 1.68
N LEU A 75 0.19 -11.23 2.55
CA LEU A 75 0.23 -9.77 2.65
C LEU A 75 0.67 -9.12 1.33
N PHE A 76 1.70 -9.66 0.66
CA PHE A 76 2.17 -9.12 -0.61
C PHE A 76 1.13 -9.31 -1.74
N ALA A 77 0.53 -10.50 -1.83
CA ALA A 77 -0.52 -10.78 -2.82
C ALA A 77 -1.78 -9.93 -2.60
N ALA A 78 -2.22 -9.74 -1.35
CA ALA A 78 -3.35 -8.87 -1.01
C ALA A 78 -3.06 -7.39 -1.36
N THR A 79 -1.86 -6.90 -1.04
CA THR A 79 -1.44 -5.52 -1.34
C THR A 79 -1.38 -5.25 -2.84
N PHE A 80 -0.79 -6.16 -3.61
CA PHE A 80 -0.77 -6.06 -5.07
C PHE A 80 -2.18 -6.09 -5.65
N THR A 81 -3.03 -7.01 -5.18
CA THR A 81 -4.39 -7.14 -5.73
C THR A 81 -5.26 -5.91 -5.43
N ALA A 82 -5.18 -5.35 -4.22
CA ALA A 82 -5.85 -4.09 -3.89
C ALA A 82 -5.31 -2.92 -4.74
N SER A 83 -4.01 -2.88 -5.02
CA SER A 83 -3.41 -1.86 -5.90
C SER A 83 -3.92 -1.96 -7.35
N VAL A 84 -4.04 -3.19 -7.88
CA VAL A 84 -4.56 -3.46 -9.23
C VAL A 84 -6.08 -3.20 -9.30
N SER A 85 -6.83 -3.59 -8.27
CA SER A 85 -8.26 -3.27 -8.09
C SER A 85 -8.50 -1.77 -8.16
N MET A 86 -7.83 -0.98 -7.31
CA MET A 86 -7.97 0.47 -7.27
C MET A 86 -7.63 1.11 -8.64
N PHE A 87 -6.61 0.59 -9.34
CA PHE A 87 -6.24 1.05 -10.68
C PHE A 87 -7.27 0.70 -11.75
N GLU A 88 -7.83 -0.51 -11.75
CA GLU A 88 -8.94 -0.92 -12.63
C GLU A 88 -10.17 0.00 -12.41
N LEU A 89 -10.53 0.26 -11.16
CA LEU A 89 -11.63 1.15 -10.76
C LEU A 89 -11.43 2.61 -11.22
N VAL A 90 -10.18 3.07 -11.32
CA VAL A 90 -9.84 4.39 -11.89
C VAL A 90 -9.93 4.36 -13.42
N LEU A 91 -9.34 3.37 -14.09
CA LEU A 91 -9.43 3.24 -15.56
C LEU A 91 -10.90 3.11 -16.03
N ALA A 92 -11.71 2.32 -15.33
CA ALA A 92 -13.13 2.18 -15.59
C ALA A 92 -13.90 3.51 -15.44
N SER A 93 -13.49 4.35 -14.47
CA SER A 93 -14.05 5.70 -14.29
C SER A 93 -13.57 6.71 -15.34
N LEU A 94 -12.41 6.51 -15.96
CA LEU A 94 -11.90 7.35 -17.06
C LEU A 94 -12.50 6.94 -18.42
N ALA A 95 -12.79 5.65 -18.60
CA ALA A 95 -13.41 5.10 -19.81
C ALA A 95 -14.94 5.34 -19.89
N GLY A 96 -15.57 5.81 -18.81
CA GLY A 96 -17.03 6.01 -18.75
C GLY A 96 -17.85 4.71 -18.79
N ALA A 97 -17.21 3.55 -18.58
CA ALA A 97 -17.78 2.24 -18.89
C ALA A 97 -18.65 1.62 -17.76
N LEU A 98 -18.83 2.32 -16.63
CA LEU A 98 -19.50 1.80 -15.43
C LEU A 98 -20.63 2.71 -14.95
N GLU A 99 -21.78 2.08 -14.67
CA GLU A 99 -22.92 2.64 -13.92
C GLU A 99 -22.42 3.38 -12.64
N PRO A 100 -22.83 4.64 -12.40
CA PRO A 100 -22.27 5.46 -11.32
C PRO A 100 -22.51 4.89 -9.92
N ARG A 101 -23.59 4.12 -9.72
CA ARG A 101 -23.85 3.38 -8.48
C ARG A 101 -22.83 2.26 -8.25
N LEU A 102 -22.58 1.45 -9.28
CA LEU A 102 -21.68 0.29 -9.21
C LEU A 102 -20.25 0.75 -8.94
N ARG A 103 -19.81 1.82 -9.63
CA ARG A 103 -18.54 2.51 -9.36
C ARG A 103 -18.45 2.97 -7.90
N SER A 104 -19.47 3.64 -7.38
CA SER A 104 -19.47 4.16 -6.00
C SER A 104 -19.50 3.05 -4.94
N ALA A 105 -20.14 1.91 -5.22
CA ALA A 105 -20.15 0.74 -4.35
C ALA A 105 -18.78 0.02 -4.36
N ALA A 106 -18.18 -0.16 -5.54
CA ALA A 106 -16.86 -0.77 -5.70
C ALA A 106 -15.76 0.09 -5.05
N TRP A 107 -15.79 1.41 -5.22
CA TRP A 107 -14.90 2.35 -4.54
C TRP A 107 -15.00 2.24 -3.01
N LYS A 108 -16.20 2.12 -2.46
CA LYS A 108 -16.40 1.88 -1.01
C LYS A 108 -15.84 0.53 -0.56
N PHE A 109 -16.02 -0.53 -1.34
CA PHE A 109 -15.49 -1.86 -1.03
C PHE A 109 -13.96 -1.86 -1.02
N ASP A 110 -13.33 -1.35 -2.08
CA ASP A 110 -11.86 -1.27 -2.21
C ASP A 110 -11.24 -0.42 -1.09
N HIS A 111 -11.85 0.73 -0.77
CA HIS A 111 -11.45 1.57 0.38
C HIS A 111 -11.52 0.82 1.72
N TRP A 112 -12.58 0.03 1.97
CA TRP A 112 -12.69 -0.81 3.17
C TRP A 112 -11.65 -1.96 3.19
N VAL A 113 -11.32 -2.55 2.03
CA VAL A 113 -10.27 -3.58 1.91
C VAL A 113 -8.89 -2.99 2.17
N LEU A 114 -8.58 -1.82 1.60
CA LEU A 114 -7.34 -1.09 1.85
C LEU A 114 -7.19 -0.68 3.33
N ILE A 115 -8.27 -0.20 3.95
CA ILE A 115 -8.29 0.06 5.40
C ILE A 115 -8.02 -1.23 6.17
N MET A 116 -8.75 -2.33 5.94
CA MET A 116 -8.52 -3.60 6.67
C MET A 116 -7.10 -4.14 6.50
N LEU A 117 -6.51 -3.98 5.31
CA LEU A 117 -5.15 -4.42 4.98
C LEU A 117 -4.09 -3.61 5.74
N VAL A 118 -4.16 -2.28 5.68
CA VAL A 118 -3.19 -1.36 6.33
C VAL A 118 -3.39 -1.29 7.84
N TYR A 119 -4.65 -1.29 8.29
CA TYR A 119 -5.04 -1.09 9.68
C TYR A 119 -5.01 -2.38 10.51
N GLY A 120 -5.44 -3.51 9.93
CA GLY A 120 -5.49 -4.81 10.60
C GLY A 120 -4.30 -5.71 10.27
N LEU A 121 -4.08 -6.02 9.00
CA LEU A 121 -3.10 -7.03 8.60
C LEU A 121 -1.65 -6.55 8.81
N LEU A 122 -1.32 -5.31 8.44
CA LEU A 122 0.03 -4.75 8.58
C LEU A 122 0.58 -4.82 10.03
N PRO A 123 -0.10 -4.28 11.06
CA PRO A 123 0.41 -4.35 12.43
C PRO A 123 0.37 -5.77 13.00
N ALA A 124 -0.57 -6.63 12.59
CA ALA A 124 -0.57 -8.05 12.96
C ALA A 124 0.64 -8.81 12.38
N CYS A 125 1.01 -8.53 11.12
CA CYS A 125 2.21 -9.09 10.50
C CYS A 125 3.50 -8.54 11.14
N PHE A 126 3.58 -7.24 11.41
CA PHE A 126 4.73 -6.62 12.08
C PHE A 126 4.95 -7.18 13.49
N THR A 127 3.89 -7.29 14.29
CA THR A 127 3.99 -7.88 15.64
C THR A 127 4.32 -9.38 15.59
N TRP A 128 3.77 -10.15 14.65
CA TRP A 128 4.15 -11.55 14.43
C TRP A 128 5.64 -11.70 14.06
N THR A 129 6.18 -10.88 13.15
CA THR A 129 7.60 -10.97 12.78
C THR A 129 8.52 -10.52 13.91
N THR A 130 8.27 -9.38 14.56
CA THR A 130 9.09 -8.88 15.68
C THR A 130 9.14 -9.86 16.85
N VAL A 131 8.02 -10.48 17.24
CA VAL A 131 8.02 -11.45 18.35
C VAL A 131 8.73 -12.74 17.95
N ARG A 132 8.56 -13.21 16.70
CA ARG A 132 9.26 -14.39 16.16
C ARG A 132 10.78 -14.20 16.04
N THR A 133 11.27 -12.99 15.80
CA THR A 133 12.72 -12.71 15.69
C THR A 133 13.38 -12.34 17.01
N VAL A 134 12.70 -11.62 17.91
CA VAL A 134 13.31 -11.06 19.14
C VAL A 134 12.94 -11.84 20.42
N LEU A 135 11.73 -12.43 20.53
CA LEU A 135 11.25 -13.09 21.76
C LEU A 135 10.98 -14.61 21.61
N ALA A 136 11.68 -15.25 20.67
CA ALA A 136 11.84 -16.70 20.53
C ALA A 136 10.62 -17.56 20.07
N LYS A 137 10.89 -18.85 19.84
CA LYS A 137 10.09 -19.80 19.01
C LYS A 137 8.65 -20.11 19.46
N SER A 138 8.16 -19.64 20.61
CA SER A 138 6.89 -20.15 21.19
C SER A 138 5.65 -19.49 20.57
N LYS A 139 4.92 -20.24 19.74
CA LYS A 139 3.67 -19.79 19.08
C LYS A 139 2.66 -19.19 20.06
N ARG A 140 2.51 -19.75 21.27
CA ARG A 140 1.55 -19.27 22.29
C ARG A 140 1.88 -17.86 22.78
N PHE A 141 3.17 -17.56 22.98
CA PHE A 141 3.62 -16.25 23.42
C PHE A 141 3.49 -15.21 22.29
N ALA A 142 3.81 -15.60 21.04
CA ALA A 142 3.57 -14.77 19.86
C ALA A 142 2.09 -14.35 19.73
N THR A 143 1.15 -15.28 19.88
CA THR A 143 -0.29 -14.95 19.85
C THR A 143 -0.68 -14.01 21.01
N PHE A 144 -0.20 -14.24 22.23
CA PHE A 144 -0.50 -13.36 23.37
C PHE A 144 0.02 -11.93 23.15
N CYS A 145 1.26 -11.77 22.70
CA CYS A 145 1.82 -10.45 22.38
C CYS A 145 1.01 -9.73 21.29
N ILE A 146 0.49 -10.43 20.28
CA ILE A 146 -0.37 -9.83 19.25
C ILE A 146 -1.70 -9.35 19.85
N CYS A 147 -2.33 -10.18 20.69
CA CYS A 147 -3.58 -9.84 21.38
C CYS A 147 -3.46 -8.65 22.36
N VAL A 148 -2.25 -8.24 22.74
CA VAL A 148 -2.00 -7.05 23.58
C VAL A 148 -1.49 -5.88 22.74
N VAL A 149 -0.42 -6.08 21.94
CA VAL A 149 0.27 -4.99 21.24
C VAL A 149 -0.56 -4.40 20.10
N VAL A 150 -1.34 -5.22 19.36
CA VAL A 150 -2.21 -4.69 18.28
C VAL A 150 -3.31 -3.76 18.83
N PRO A 151 -4.11 -4.14 19.85
CA PRO A 151 -5.05 -3.19 20.44
C PRO A 151 -4.37 -2.04 21.20
N SER A 152 -3.20 -2.21 21.83
CA SER A 152 -2.45 -1.06 22.39
C SER A 152 -2.02 -0.06 21.31
N PHE A 153 -1.54 -0.53 20.16
CA PHE A 153 -1.24 0.31 18.99
C PHE A 153 -2.50 1.03 18.48
N TRP A 154 -3.64 0.35 18.48
CA TRP A 154 -4.95 0.95 18.15
C TRP A 154 -5.32 2.10 19.09
N GLN A 155 -5.18 1.88 20.40
CA GLN A 155 -5.44 2.91 21.41
C GLN A 155 -4.51 4.11 21.25
N VAL A 156 -3.22 3.91 20.92
CA VAL A 156 -2.27 5.00 20.67
C VAL A 156 -2.64 5.81 19.42
N ILE A 157 -3.10 5.17 18.34
CA ILE A 157 -3.57 5.87 17.14
C ILE A 157 -4.84 6.68 17.44
N ILE A 158 -5.82 6.11 18.14
CA ILE A 158 -7.05 6.82 18.54
C ILE A 158 -6.72 8.00 19.46
N PHE A 159 -5.87 7.79 20.48
CA PHE A 159 -5.46 8.81 21.44
C PHE A 159 -4.69 9.97 20.77
N SER A 160 -3.75 9.66 19.87
CA SER A 160 -3.07 10.68 19.05
C SER A 160 -4.05 11.39 18.11
N GLY A 161 -5.05 10.66 17.60
CA GLY A 161 -6.12 11.21 16.77
C GLY A 161 -7.02 12.19 17.52
N GLN A 162 -7.20 11.98 18.82
CA GLN A 162 -7.99 12.78 19.77
C GLN A 162 -7.20 13.96 20.39
N LEU A 163 -5.87 13.90 20.37
CA LEU A 163 -4.98 14.99 20.81
C LEU A 163 -5.00 16.18 19.83
N ILE A 164 -5.25 15.93 18.55
CA ILE A 164 -5.58 16.97 17.57
C ILE A 164 -7.05 17.35 17.80
N HIS A 165 -7.30 18.56 18.33
CA HIS A 165 -8.62 19.04 18.73
C HIS A 165 -9.57 19.25 17.53
N ILE A 166 -10.17 18.15 17.07
CA ILE A 166 -11.27 18.09 16.11
C ILE A 166 -12.53 17.69 16.88
N ASP A 167 -13.68 18.27 16.52
CA ASP A 167 -14.93 17.95 17.20
C ASP A 167 -15.30 16.46 17.02
N LYS A 168 -15.87 15.87 18.07
CA LYS A 168 -16.09 14.43 18.20
C LYS A 168 -17.15 13.89 17.22
N HIS A 169 -17.87 14.78 16.53
CA HIS A 169 -18.98 14.40 15.65
C HIS A 169 -18.54 13.98 14.23
N ASP A 170 -17.29 14.21 13.79
CA ASP A 170 -16.86 13.92 12.42
C ASP A 170 -15.63 12.98 12.34
N LEU A 171 -15.77 11.80 12.95
CA LEU A 171 -14.83 10.67 12.80
C LEU A 171 -15.01 9.96 11.43
N SER A 172 -14.98 10.71 10.33
CA SER A 172 -15.06 10.14 8.98
C SER A 172 -13.86 9.22 8.67
N SER A 173 -14.14 8.10 8.00
CA SER A 173 -13.14 7.15 7.46
C SER A 173 -12.08 7.85 6.61
N ASP A 174 -12.49 8.89 5.88
CA ASP A 174 -11.67 9.58 4.89
C ASP A 174 -10.51 10.33 5.57
N LEU A 175 -10.76 10.91 6.75
CA LEU A 175 -9.75 11.60 7.56
C LEU A 175 -8.75 10.61 8.18
N LEU A 176 -9.20 9.40 8.56
CA LEU A 176 -8.32 8.34 9.03
C LEU A 176 -7.40 7.84 7.91
N MET A 177 -7.95 7.63 6.70
CA MET A 177 -7.17 7.23 5.53
C MET A 177 -6.18 8.32 5.08
N ALA A 178 -6.57 9.59 5.13
CA ALA A 178 -5.65 10.70 4.87
C ALA A 178 -4.47 10.73 5.87
N ARG A 179 -4.73 10.54 7.17
CA ARG A 179 -3.69 10.52 8.22
C ARG A 179 -2.71 9.36 8.05
N ILE A 180 -3.19 8.13 7.78
CA ILE A 180 -2.30 6.98 7.56
C ILE A 180 -1.51 7.08 6.25
N GLY A 181 -2.08 7.70 5.22
CA GLY A 181 -1.38 8.03 3.97
C GLY A 181 -0.18 8.95 4.20
N VAL A 182 -0.35 10.05 4.94
CA VAL A 182 0.74 10.97 5.30
C VAL A 182 1.84 10.23 6.09
N LEU A 183 1.48 9.44 7.09
CA LEU A 183 2.45 8.64 7.87
C LEU A 183 3.21 7.65 6.98
N GLY A 184 2.52 6.92 6.10
CA GLY A 184 3.13 5.99 5.17
C GLY A 184 4.12 6.67 4.22
N ILE A 185 3.73 7.81 3.63
CA ILE A 185 4.61 8.62 2.76
C ILE A 185 5.81 9.15 3.54
N THR A 186 5.65 9.60 4.79
CA THR A 186 6.78 10.04 5.64
C THR A 186 7.75 8.89 5.95
N VAL A 187 7.25 7.69 6.24
CA VAL A 187 8.10 6.50 6.47
C VAL A 187 8.84 6.09 5.18
N VAL A 188 8.16 6.07 4.03
CA VAL A 188 8.81 5.78 2.73
C VAL A 188 9.86 6.84 2.37
N ALA A 189 9.56 8.13 2.58
CA ALA A 189 10.49 9.22 2.30
C ALA A 189 11.74 9.19 3.22
N THR A 190 11.57 8.92 4.51
CA THR A 190 12.68 8.82 5.46
C THR A 190 13.55 7.57 5.22
N LEU A 191 12.95 6.42 4.90
CA LEU A 191 13.69 5.22 4.52
C LEU A 191 14.42 5.38 3.17
N SER A 192 13.78 6.03 2.18
CA SER A 192 14.40 6.36 0.90
C SER A 192 15.58 7.31 1.07
N GLY A 193 15.42 8.37 1.87
CA GLY A 193 16.49 9.30 2.23
C GLY A 193 17.65 8.60 2.96
N PHE A 194 17.35 7.72 3.92
CA PHE A 194 18.38 6.92 4.60
C PHE A 194 19.13 5.99 3.62
N GLY A 195 18.42 5.32 2.70
CA GLY A 195 19.04 4.52 1.64
C GLY A 195 19.95 5.35 0.74
N ALA A 196 19.49 6.54 0.33
CA ALA A 196 20.22 7.47 -0.54
C ALA A 196 21.48 8.05 0.09
N VAL A 197 21.59 8.17 1.42
CA VAL A 197 22.84 8.59 2.11
C VAL A 197 23.71 7.40 2.53
N ASN A 198 23.14 6.26 2.90
CA ASN A 198 23.89 5.08 3.32
C ASN A 198 24.59 4.40 2.13
N PHE A 199 23.96 4.35 0.95
CA PHE A 199 24.57 3.76 -0.25
C PHE A 199 25.90 4.44 -0.66
N PRO A 200 25.98 5.77 -0.86
CA PRO A 200 27.25 6.43 -1.20
C PRO A 200 28.28 6.35 -0.07
N PHE A 201 27.87 6.37 1.21
CA PHE A 201 28.82 6.16 2.32
C PHE A 201 29.49 4.78 2.24
N ARG A 202 28.72 3.72 1.97
CA ARG A 202 29.28 2.36 1.86
C ARG A 202 30.09 2.15 0.58
N SER A 203 29.69 2.73 -0.55
CA SER A 203 30.47 2.63 -1.78
C SER A 203 31.78 3.44 -1.71
N VAL A 204 31.76 4.67 -1.21
CA VAL A 204 32.97 5.49 -1.01
C VAL A 204 33.92 4.83 0.00
N HIS A 205 33.42 4.29 1.12
CA HIS A 205 34.26 3.52 2.04
C HIS A 205 34.87 2.28 1.35
N SER A 206 34.10 1.56 0.52
CA SER A 206 34.60 0.40 -0.23
C SER A 206 35.63 0.77 -1.30
N LEU A 207 35.63 2.01 -1.80
CA LEU A 207 36.60 2.52 -2.78
C LEU A 207 37.84 3.14 -2.14
N LEU A 208 37.72 3.67 -0.91
CA LEU A 208 38.83 4.22 -0.12
C LEU A 208 39.60 3.16 0.68
N THR A 209 39.07 1.95 0.81
CA THR A 209 39.78 0.83 1.44
C THR A 209 40.88 0.35 0.47
N PRO A 210 42.18 0.37 0.85
CA PRO A 210 43.26 -0.01 -0.06
C PRO A 210 43.14 -1.50 -0.43
N VAL A 211 43.01 -1.78 -1.73
CA VAL A 211 42.79 -3.14 -2.25
C VAL A 211 44.07 -3.96 -2.11
N SER A 212 43.98 -5.12 -1.44
CA SER A 212 45.10 -6.07 -1.39
C SER A 212 45.33 -6.71 -2.76
N GLN A 213 46.60 -6.84 -3.16
CA GLN A 213 46.99 -7.54 -4.40
C GLN A 213 46.46 -8.99 -4.46
N GLN A 214 46.30 -9.64 -3.30
CA GLN A 214 45.69 -10.97 -3.22
C GLN A 214 44.20 -10.97 -3.61
N GLN A 215 43.45 -9.93 -3.24
CA GLN A 215 42.04 -9.80 -3.61
C GLN A 215 41.86 -9.52 -5.10
N VAL A 216 42.84 -8.86 -5.75
CA VAL A 216 42.84 -8.67 -7.21
C VAL A 216 42.99 -10.03 -7.91
N ALA A 217 43.95 -10.85 -7.49
CA ALA A 217 44.18 -12.19 -8.04
C ALA A 217 42.96 -13.12 -7.86
N ASP A 218 42.37 -13.17 -6.66
CA ASP A 218 41.14 -13.93 -6.38
C ASP A 218 39.96 -13.52 -7.30
N ILE A 219 39.85 -12.23 -7.62
CA ILE A 219 38.80 -11.72 -8.51
C ILE A 219 39.13 -12.05 -9.98
N GLU A 220 40.39 -11.96 -10.39
CA GLU A 220 40.84 -12.29 -11.74
C GLU A 220 40.65 -13.79 -12.05
N GLU A 221 40.99 -14.69 -11.12
CA GLU A 221 40.76 -16.12 -11.30
C GLU A 221 39.25 -16.44 -11.44
N ARG A 222 38.41 -15.83 -10.59
CA ARG A 222 36.95 -16.02 -10.66
C ARG A 222 36.33 -15.42 -11.92
N LEU A 223 36.87 -14.31 -12.41
CA LEU A 223 36.48 -13.71 -13.69
C LEU A 223 36.86 -14.64 -14.84
N MET A 224 38.11 -15.12 -14.90
CA MET A 224 38.56 -16.09 -15.91
C MET A 224 37.76 -17.40 -15.87
N GLY A 225 37.43 -17.92 -14.69
CA GLY A 225 36.58 -19.10 -14.54
C GLY A 225 35.17 -18.90 -15.12
N THR A 226 34.59 -17.72 -14.88
CA THR A 226 33.28 -17.34 -15.44
C THR A 226 33.35 -17.18 -16.96
N LEU A 227 34.42 -16.55 -17.47
CA LEU A 227 34.64 -16.33 -18.91
C LEU A 227 34.84 -17.66 -19.65
N LYS A 228 35.58 -18.61 -19.08
CA LYS A 228 35.73 -19.98 -19.59
C LYS A 228 34.38 -20.72 -19.65
N LEU A 229 33.55 -20.60 -18.61
CA LEU A 229 32.21 -21.21 -18.59
C LEU A 229 31.25 -20.62 -19.65
N ILE A 230 31.37 -19.34 -19.96
CA ILE A 230 30.60 -18.68 -21.03
C ILE A 230 31.12 -19.11 -22.40
N ALA A 231 32.44 -19.17 -22.59
CA ALA A 231 33.07 -19.61 -23.83
C ALA A 231 32.95 -21.13 -24.12
N SER A 232 32.46 -21.92 -23.15
CA SER A 232 32.18 -23.36 -23.29
C SER A 232 30.69 -23.67 -23.54
N LYS A 233 29.89 -22.68 -23.93
CA LYS A 233 28.46 -22.81 -24.23
C LYS A 233 28.12 -22.32 -25.64
#